data_AF-A0A6A4GKZ0-F1
#
_entry.id   AF-A0A6A4GKZ0-F1
#
_cell.length_a   1.000
_cell.length_b   1.000
_cell.length_c   1.000
_cell.angle_alpha   90.00
_cell.angle_beta   90.00
_cell.angle_gamma   90.00
#
_symmetry.space_group_name_H-M   'P 1'
#
loop_
_entity.id
_entity.type
_entity.pdbx_description
1 polymer ?
#
loop_
_entity_poly.entity_id
_entity_poly.type
_entity_poly.pdbx_seq_one_letter_code
_entity_poly.pdbx_strand_id
1 'polypeptide(L)' 'MLPNGYAFLAIITHYITNEGKLEEILVDFHELLGEHSGDNMADAVWETLEKYGL' A
#
# COMPACT_ATOMS: atom_id res chain seq x y z
N MET A 1 12.88 -12.49 22.03
CA MET A 1 12.94 -11.25 21.25
C MET A 1 11.64 -11.16 20.48
N LEU A 2 10.79 -10.19 20.79
CA LEU A 2 9.63 -9.88 19.95
C LEU A 2 10.17 -9.44 18.58
N PRO A 3 9.51 -9.79 17.45
CA PRO A 3 9.91 -9.30 16.14
C PRO A 3 9.95 -7.77 16.24
N ASN A 4 11.08 -7.20 15.85
CA ASN A 4 11.35 -5.79 15.70
C ASN A 4 10.13 -5.15 15.01
N GLY A 5 9.32 -4.43 15.80
CA GLY A 5 7.97 -3.93 15.47
C GLY A 5 7.93 -2.80 14.43
N TYR A 6 8.78 -2.92 13.41
CA TYR A 6 8.80 -2.07 12.22
C TYR A 6 8.30 -2.94 11.06
N ALA A 7 7.08 -2.72 10.59
CA ALA A 7 6.69 -3.18 9.25
C ALA A 7 6.41 -2.01 8.34
N PHE A 8 6.57 -2.27 7.06
CA PHE A 8 6.28 -1.33 6.01
C PHE A 8 5.30 -1.98 5.03
N LEU A 9 4.33 -1.19 4.58
CA LEU A 9 3.39 -1.55 3.53
C LEU A 9 3.63 -0.65 2.33
N ALA A 10 4.01 -1.25 1.22
CA ALA A 10 4.08 -0.57 -0.07
C ALA A 10 2.83 -0.90 -0.88
N ILE A 11 2.17 0.13 -1.42
CA ILE A 11 1.01 -0.01 -2.30
C ILE A 11 1.47 0.36 -3.71
N ILE A 12 1.36 -0.59 -4.62
CA ILE A 12 1.81 -0.44 -6.01
C ILE A 12 0.61 -0.70 -6.91
N THR A 13 0.38 0.19 -7.87
CA THR A 13 -0.63 -0.01 -8.91
C THR A 13 0.04 -0.45 -10.19
N HIS A 14 -0.51 -1.51 -10.78
CA HIS A 14 -0.15 -2.02 -12.09
C HIS A 14 -1.31 -1.77 -13.05
N TYR A 15 -1.01 -1.19 -14.21
CA TYR A 15 -2.01 -0.99 -15.26
C TYR A 15 -1.37 -1.06 -16.65
N ILE A 16 -2.20 -1.31 -17.65
CA ILE A 16 -1.78 -1.33 -19.06
C ILE A 16 -2.21 -0.01 -19.70
N THR A 17 -1.28 0.66 -20.39
CA THR A 17 -1.59 1.88 -21.14
C THR A 17 -2.32 1.59 -22.43
N ASN A 18 -2.83 2.63 -23.10
CA ASN A 18 -3.49 2.49 -24.39
C ASN A 18 -2.56 1.96 -25.49
N GLU A 19 -1.25 2.10 -25.32
CA GLU A 19 -0.20 1.56 -26.19
C GLU A 19 0.14 0.09 -25.87
N GLY A 20 -0.56 -0.54 -24.92
CA GLY A 20 -0.33 -1.93 -24.51
C GLY A 20 0.90 -2.11 -23.63
N LYS A 21 1.45 -1.03 -23.06
CA LYS A 21 2.62 -1.09 -22.18
C LYS A 21 2.18 -1.32 -20.73
N LEU A 22 2.83 -2.24 -20.03
CA LEU A 22 2.67 -2.39 -18.58
C LEU A 22 3.42 -1.28 -17.86
N GLU A 23 2.70 -0.53 -17.04
CA GLU A 23 3.25 0.48 -16.15
C GLU A 23 3.05 0.07 -14.68
N GLU A 24 4.00 0.50 -13.85
CA GLU A 24 4.02 0.29 -12.41
C GLU A 24 4.24 1.62 -11.72
N ILE A 25 3.39 1.96 -10.76
CA ILE A 25 3.51 3.19 -9.96
C ILE A 25 3.44 2.84 -8.48
N LEU A 26 4.44 3.28 -7.71
CA LEU A 26 4.37 3.29 -6.25
C LEU A 26 3.39 4.38 -5.80
N VAL A 27 2.27 3.97 -5.23
CA VAL A 27 1.18 4.85 -4.78
C VAL A 27 1.44 5.37 -3.39
N ASP A 28 1.83 4.49 -2.46
CA ASP A 28 2.13 4.87 -1.08
C ASP A 28 3.12 3.89 -0.45
N PHE A 29 3.81 4.37 0.59
CA PHE A 29 4.76 3.60 1.38
C PHE A 29 4.59 3.98 2.86
N HIS A 30 3.91 3.13 3.61
CA HIS A 30 3.52 3.39 4.99
C HIS A 30 4.32 2.54 5.97
N GLU A 31 4.76 3.15 7.09
CA GLU A 31 5.21 2.40 8.25
C GLU A 31 3.97 1.94 9.04
N LEU A 32 3.76 0.64 9.14
CA LEU A 32 2.68 0.06 9.94
C LEU A 32 3.08 0.10 11.42
N LEU A 33 2.51 1.06 12.16
CA LEU A 33 2.68 1.16 13.61
C LEU A 33 1.64 0.27 14.31
N GLY A 34 2.10 -0.75 15.04
CA GLY A 34 1.23 -1.62 15.85
C GLY A 34 1.14 -3.05 15.33
N GLU A 35 0.01 -3.73 15.59
CA GLU A 35 -0.19 -5.11 15.13
C GLU A 35 -0.40 -5.13 13.61
N HIS A 36 0.31 -5.99 12.88
CA HIS A 36 0.15 -6.13 11.43
C HIS A 36 -1.04 -7.05 11.11
N SER A 37 -2.19 -6.75 11.69
CA SER A 37 -3.45 -7.45 11.41
C SER A 37 -3.91 -7.15 9.99
N GLY A 38 -4.74 -8.04 9.44
CA GLY A 38 -5.37 -7.82 8.13
C GLY A 38 -6.18 -6.52 8.09
N ASP A 39 -6.87 -6.19 9.18
CA ASP A 39 -7.69 -4.99 9.30
C ASP A 39 -6.86 -3.71 9.21
N ASN A 40 -5.74 -3.62 9.95
CA ASN A 40 -4.86 -2.44 9.91
C ASN A 40 -4.23 -2.24 8.52
N MET A 41 -3.91 -3.33 7.82
CA MET A 41 -3.41 -3.25 6.44
C MET A 41 -4.52 -2.81 5.47
N ALA A 42 -5.76 -3.26 5.65
CA ALA A 42 -6.89 -2.85 4.83
C ALA A 42 -7.21 -1.36 5.03
N ASP A 43 -7.18 -0.88 6.26
CA ASP A 43 -7.38 0.54 6.59
C ASP A 43 -6.29 1.40 5.93
N ALA A 44 -5.02 0.99 6.01
CA ALA A 44 -3.92 1.70 5.35
C ALA A 44 -4.11 1.78 3.82
N VAL A 45 -4.61 0.71 3.18
CA VAL A 45 -4.93 0.74 1.75
C VAL A 45 -6.10 1.68 1.46
N TRP A 46 -7.15 1.63 2.28
CA TRP A 46 -8.33 2.48 2.12
C TRP A 46 -7.99 3.97 2.23
N GLU A 47 -7.24 4.35 3.27
CA GLU A 47 -6.77 5.73 3.45
C GLU A 47 -5.91 6.21 2.27
N THR A 48 -5.07 5.34 1.71
CA THR A 48 -4.31 5.67 0.50
C THR A 48 -5.24 5.94 -0.68
N LEU A 49 -6.26 5.10 -0.91
CA LEU A 49 -7.21 5.29 -2.01
C LEU A 49 -8.01 6.60 -1.88
N GLU A 50 -8.45 6.95 -0.67
CA GLU A 50 -9.17 8.20 -0.40
C GLU A 50 -8.34 9.45 -0.79
N LYS A 51 -7.01 9.43 -0.60
CA LYS A 51 -6.13 10.54 -1.03
C LYS A 51 -6.16 10.78 -2.54
N TYR A 52 -6.41 9.73 -3.32
CA TYR A 52 -6.51 9.79 -4.78
C TYR A 52 -7.96 9.97 -5.27
N GLY A 53 -8.94 10.01 -4.36
CA GLY A 53 -10.36 10.13 -4.70
C GLY A 53 -10.93 8.89 -5.40
N LEU A 54 -10.38 7.72 -5.10
CA LEU A 54 -10.77 6.41 -5.66
C LEU A 54 -11.77 5.68 -4.75
#